data_AF-A0A8I2K0Q9-F1
#
_entry.id   AF-A0A8I2K0Q9-F1
#
_cell.length_a   1.000
_cell.length_b   1.000
_cell.length_c   1.000
_cell.angle_alpha   90.00
_cell.angle_beta   90.00
_cell.angle_gamma   90.00
#
_symmetry.space_group_name_H-M   'P 1'
#
loop_
_entity.id
_entity.type
_entity.pdbx_description
1 polymer ?
#
loop_
_entity_poly.entity_id
_entity_poly.type
_entity_poly.pdbx_seq_one_letter_code
_entity_poly.pdbx_strand_id
1 'polypeptide(L)'
;MKTIVIILILVVVLGGCSAKKVYKSEFDFANKMAQAGLWKEAHYRWKNILAEGKESAAIYNNIAVALEHMGRFEEAEESYKKALALSPNNSTIQGNYDKFKTLLKKKKNEKKK
;
A
#
# COMPACT_ATOMS: atom_id res chain seq x y z
N MET A 1 -47.68 0.24 -43.90
CA MET A 1 -46.51 -0.64 -44.17
C MET A 1 -45.40 -0.16 -43.24
N LYS A 2 -45.36 -0.50 -41.95
CA LYS A 2 -44.83 -1.73 -41.34
C LYS A 2 -43.55 -2.26 -42.01
N THR A 3 -42.39 -1.78 -41.57
CA THR A 3 -41.17 -2.60 -41.43
C THR A 3 -40.10 -1.91 -40.56
N ILE A 4 -39.84 -2.56 -39.41
CA ILE A 4 -38.52 -2.83 -38.82
C ILE A 4 -37.83 -1.72 -38.00
N VAL A 5 -38.03 -1.88 -36.70
CA VAL A 5 -37.15 -1.50 -35.60
C VAL A 5 -35.80 -2.24 -35.73
N ILE A 6 -34.68 -1.51 -35.75
CA ILE A 6 -33.38 -2.03 -35.27
C ILE A 6 -32.79 -0.99 -34.33
N ILE A 7 -32.96 -1.26 -33.05
CA ILE A 7 -32.27 -0.61 -31.94
C ILE A 7 -30.83 -1.12 -31.96
N LEU A 8 -29.89 -0.29 -32.41
CA LEU A 8 -28.46 -0.50 -32.15
C LEU A 8 -28.07 0.42 -30.99
N ILE A 9 -28.23 -0.11 -29.78
CA ILE A 9 -27.59 0.42 -28.58
C ILE A 9 -26.09 0.20 -28.75
N LEU A 10 -25.37 1.25 -29.15
CA LEU A 10 -23.92 1.35 -28.96
C LEU A 10 -23.71 2.22 -27.74
N VAL A 11 -23.57 1.55 -26.59
CA VAL A 11 -23.13 2.16 -25.34
C VAL A 11 -21.72 2.68 -25.55
N VAL A 12 -21.58 3.95 -25.92
CA VAL A 12 -20.29 4.65 -25.78
C VAL A 12 -20.25 5.17 -24.35
N VAL A 13 -19.72 4.34 -23.44
CA VAL A 13 -19.27 4.80 -22.13
C VAL A 13 -18.07 5.71 -22.37
N LEU A 14 -18.32 6.99 -22.66
CA LEU A 14 -17.27 8.01 -22.65
C LEU A 14 -16.91 8.29 -21.19
N GLY A 15 -15.90 7.55 -20.75
CA GLY A 15 -14.85 7.94 -19.81
C GLY A 15 -15.23 9.00 -18.78
N GLY A 16 -15.50 8.53 -17.55
CA GLY A 16 -15.25 9.35 -16.37
C GLY A 16 -13.78 9.80 -16.40
N CYS A 17 -13.57 11.07 -16.72
CA CYS A 17 -12.26 11.69 -16.69
C CYS A 17 -11.86 11.91 -15.22
N SER A 18 -11.36 10.87 -14.56
CA SER A 18 -10.55 11.07 -13.36
C SER A 18 -9.23 11.66 -13.84
N ALA A 19 -9.13 12.99 -13.82
CA ALA A 19 -7.88 13.69 -14.00
C ALA A 19 -6.89 13.16 -12.95
N LYS A 20 -6.09 12.16 -13.34
CA LYS A 20 -5.02 11.64 -12.48
C LYS A 20 -4.08 12.81 -12.23
N LYS A 21 -4.09 13.34 -11.00
CA LYS A 21 -3.09 14.28 -10.54
C LYS A 21 -1.73 13.62 -10.80
N VAL A 22 -0.91 14.22 -11.66
CA VAL A 22 0.33 13.59 -12.13
C VAL A 22 1.38 13.73 -11.03
N TYR A 23 1.54 12.68 -10.22
CA TYR A 23 2.67 12.57 -9.32
C TYR A 23 3.92 12.24 -10.14
N LYS A 24 5.08 12.72 -9.69
CA LYS A 24 6.37 12.46 -10.35
C LYS A 24 6.66 10.94 -10.45
N SER A 25 6.13 10.16 -9.51
CA SER A 25 6.04 8.70 -9.57
C SER A 25 4.87 8.17 -8.73
N GLU A 26 4.37 6.97 -9.01
CA GLU A 26 3.38 6.27 -8.16
C GLU A 26 3.92 6.06 -6.73
N PHE A 27 5.25 5.94 -6.57
CA PHE A 27 5.89 5.84 -5.27
C PHE A 27 5.77 7.15 -4.47
N ASP A 28 5.98 8.29 -5.11
CA ASP A 28 5.81 9.61 -4.48
C ASP A 28 4.34 9.86 -4.10
N PHE A 29 3.41 9.39 -4.94
CA PHE A 29 1.99 9.43 -4.61
C PHE A 29 1.69 8.64 -3.34
N ALA A 30 2.15 7.39 -3.29
CA ALA A 30 1.96 6.52 -2.13
C ALA A 30 2.54 7.15 -0.85
N ASN A 31 3.73 7.76 -0.94
CA ASN A 31 4.34 8.48 0.17
C ASN A 31 3.50 9.69 0.61
N LYS A 32 2.88 10.42 -0.34
CA LYS A 32 1.97 11.53 -0.01
C LYS A 32 0.70 11.05 0.67
N MET A 33 0.14 9.90 0.26
CA MET A 33 -1.01 9.30 0.93
C MET A 33 -0.66 8.88 2.36
N ALA A 34 0.52 8.30 2.56
CA ALA A 34 1.02 7.96 3.90
C ALA A 34 1.22 9.19 4.79
N GLN A 35 1.81 10.26 4.26
CA GLN A 35 1.94 11.55 4.97
C GLN A 35 0.57 12.13 5.37
N ALA A 36 -0.46 11.89 4.58
CA ALA A 36 -1.84 12.29 4.87
C ALA A 36 -2.58 11.32 5.82
N GLY A 37 -1.92 10.26 6.31
CA GLY A 37 -2.55 9.23 7.16
C GLY A 37 -3.49 8.29 6.40
N LEU A 38 -3.51 8.35 5.06
CA LEU A 38 -4.32 7.49 4.20
C LEU A 38 -3.63 6.13 3.99
N TRP A 39 -3.43 5.40 5.09
CA TRP A 39 -2.62 4.18 5.13
C TRP A 39 -3.11 3.08 4.18
N LYS A 40 -4.44 2.92 4.03
CA LYS A 40 -5.04 1.96 3.10
C LYS A 40 -4.68 2.28 1.65
N GLU A 41 -4.76 3.55 1.27
CA GLU A 41 -4.43 4.00 -0.08
C GLU A 41 -2.92 3.87 -0.34
N ALA A 42 -2.09 4.31 0.61
CA ALA A 42 -0.64 4.17 0.50
C ALA A 42 -0.23 2.70 0.32
N HIS A 43 -0.78 1.80 1.15
CA HIS A 43 -0.57 0.36 1.03
C HIS A 43 -1.00 -0.19 -0.33
N TYR A 44 -2.18 0.18 -0.82
CA TYR A 44 -2.66 -0.23 -2.14
C TYR A 44 -1.70 0.16 -3.26
N ARG A 45 -1.21 1.41 -3.24
CA ARG A 45 -0.27 1.92 -4.25
C ARG A 45 1.07 1.20 -4.21
N TRP A 46 1.64 0.99 -3.03
CA TRP A 46 2.88 0.22 -2.90
C TRP A 46 2.71 -1.23 -3.36
N LYS A 47 1.55 -1.86 -3.10
CA LYS A 47 1.24 -3.21 -3.63
C LYS A 47 1.16 -3.25 -5.15
N ASN A 48 0.60 -2.21 -5.79
CA ASN A 48 0.59 -2.12 -7.25
C ASN A 48 2.01 -1.97 -7.82
N ILE A 49 2.87 -1.18 -7.19
CA ILE A 49 4.28 -1.06 -7.60
C ILE A 49 4.98 -2.43 -7.53
N LEU A 50 4.73 -3.22 -6.47
CA LEU A 50 5.23 -4.60 -6.40
C LEU A 50 4.67 -5.51 -7.51
N ALA A 51 3.39 -5.34 -7.86
CA ALA A 51 2.75 -6.12 -8.93
C ALA A 51 3.35 -5.81 -10.32
N GLU A 52 3.93 -4.64 -10.51
CA GLU A 52 4.70 -4.26 -11.71
C GLU A 52 6.14 -4.83 -11.71
N GLY A 53 6.50 -5.66 -10.71
CA GLY A 53 7.84 -6.24 -10.57
C GLY A 53 8.89 -5.29 -9.99
N LYS A 54 8.50 -4.09 -9.55
CA LYS A 54 9.41 -3.12 -8.94
C LYS A 54 9.54 -3.43 -7.44
N GLU A 55 10.45 -4.34 -7.12
CA GLU A 55 10.70 -4.77 -5.76
C GLU A 55 11.85 -3.98 -5.11
N SER A 56 11.65 -3.50 -3.87
CA SER A 56 12.72 -2.89 -3.08
C SER A 56 12.47 -2.99 -1.58
N ALA A 57 13.55 -2.93 -0.80
CA ALA A 57 13.49 -2.91 0.66
C ALA A 57 12.64 -1.72 1.18
N ALA A 58 12.72 -0.56 0.53
CA ALA A 58 11.95 0.63 0.90
C ALA A 58 10.44 0.42 0.77
N ILE A 59 9.99 -0.25 -0.29
CA ILE A 59 8.57 -0.53 -0.52
C ILE A 59 8.02 -1.45 0.58
N TYR A 60 8.73 -2.53 0.92
CA TYR A 60 8.30 -3.43 2.00
C TYR A 60 8.31 -2.76 3.37
N ASN A 61 9.32 -1.94 3.67
CA ASN A 61 9.33 -1.14 4.90
C ASN A 61 8.09 -0.22 4.97
N ASN A 62 7.75 0.46 3.87
CA ASN A 62 6.61 1.36 3.84
C ASN A 62 5.26 0.63 3.97
N ILE A 63 5.13 -0.54 3.33
CA ILE A 63 3.99 -1.45 3.50
C ILE A 63 3.87 -1.89 4.97
N ALA A 64 4.99 -2.26 5.61
CA ALA A 64 4.99 -2.66 7.02
C ALA A 64 4.45 -1.55 7.92
N VAL A 65 4.95 -0.31 7.76
CA VAL A 65 4.46 0.85 8.52
C VAL A 65 2.96 1.09 8.29
N ALA A 66 2.48 1.00 7.05
CA ALA A 66 1.04 1.15 6.80
C ALA A 66 0.21 0.02 7.45
N LEU A 67 0.70 -1.21 7.47
CA LEU A 67 0.06 -2.34 8.14
C LEU A 67 0.01 -2.15 9.66
N GLU A 68 1.05 -1.58 10.27
CA GLU A 68 1.03 -1.18 11.69
C GLU A 68 -0.11 -0.20 11.98
N HIS A 69 -0.24 0.85 11.18
CA HIS A 69 -1.31 1.84 11.34
C HIS A 69 -2.71 1.27 11.10
N MET A 70 -2.82 0.20 10.31
CA MET A 70 -4.06 -0.54 10.11
C MET A 70 -4.31 -1.63 11.16
N GLY A 71 -3.38 -1.85 12.10
CA GLY A 71 -3.48 -2.89 13.13
C GLY A 71 -3.25 -4.31 12.62
N ARG A 72 -2.74 -4.48 11.39
CA ARG A 72 -2.46 -5.76 10.74
C ARG A 72 -1.03 -6.20 11.07
N PHE A 73 -0.79 -6.52 12.33
CA PHE A 73 0.56 -6.65 12.86
C PHE A 73 1.33 -7.86 12.32
N GLU A 74 0.66 -8.98 12.10
CA GLU A 74 1.30 -10.19 11.57
C GLU A 74 1.89 -9.93 10.18
N GLU A 75 1.12 -9.27 9.31
CA GLU A 75 1.57 -8.91 7.95
C GLU A 75 2.64 -7.80 7.96
N ALA A 76 2.58 -6.90 8.95
CA ALA A 76 3.63 -5.89 9.15
C ALA A 76 4.97 -6.56 9.47
N GLU A 77 4.97 -7.59 10.34
CA GLU A 77 6.17 -8.34 10.69
C GLU A 77 6.79 -9.04 9.48
N GLU A 78 5.96 -9.70 8.65
CA GLU A 78 6.41 -10.33 7.42
C GLU A 78 7.04 -9.31 6.44
N SER A 79 6.41 -8.14 6.32
CA SER A 79 6.90 -7.07 5.44
C SER A 79 8.24 -6.50 5.94
N TYR A 80 8.42 -6.31 7.24
CA TYR A 80 9.71 -5.91 7.81
C TYR A 80 10.81 -6.94 7.57
N LYS A 81 10.50 -8.22 7.79
CA LYS A 81 11.45 -9.32 7.52
C LYS A 81 11.87 -9.34 6.06
N LYS A 82 10.93 -9.14 5.14
CA LYS A 82 11.24 -9.08 3.71
C LYS A 82 12.07 -7.86 3.35
N ALA A 83 11.79 -6.70 3.95
CA ALA A 83 12.58 -5.49 3.77
C ALA A 83 14.04 -5.69 4.22
N LEU A 84 14.26 -6.31 5.38
CA LEU A 84 15.59 -6.63 5.89
C LEU A 84 16.28 -7.74 5.12
N ALA A 85 15.55 -8.72 4.57
CA ALA A 85 16.15 -9.73 3.69
C ALA A 85 16.75 -9.09 2.42
N LEU A 86 16.10 -8.05 1.87
CA LEU A 86 16.59 -7.31 0.71
C LEU A 86 17.70 -6.31 1.06
N SER A 87 17.73 -5.79 2.28
CA SER A 87 18.76 -4.83 2.73
C SER A 87 19.12 -5.08 4.20
N PRO A 88 19.95 -6.12 4.49
CA PRO A 88 20.20 -6.58 5.86
C PRO A 88 20.85 -5.55 6.78
N ASN A 89 21.62 -4.62 6.19
CA ASN A 89 22.38 -3.61 6.93
C ASN A 89 21.71 -2.22 6.90
N ASN A 90 20.43 -2.14 6.52
CA ASN A 90 19.71 -0.87 6.49
C ASN A 90 19.27 -0.46 7.90
N SER A 91 20.02 0.46 8.52
CA SER A 91 19.76 0.96 9.87
C SER A 91 18.37 1.59 10.05
N THR A 92 17.82 2.21 9.00
CA THR A 92 16.47 2.81 9.06
C THR A 92 15.40 1.73 9.15
N ILE A 93 15.49 0.70 8.31
CA ILE A 93 14.53 -0.42 8.33
C ILE A 93 14.65 -1.20 9.64
N GLN A 94 15.88 -1.46 10.09
CA GLN A 94 16.13 -2.12 11.37
C GLN A 94 15.52 -1.34 12.54
N GLY A 95 15.74 -0.02 12.58
CA GLY A 95 15.17 0.86 13.60
C GLY A 95 13.64 0.89 13.60
N ASN A 96 13.00 0.85 12.43
CA ASN A 96 11.54 0.76 12.34
C ASN A 96 11.03 -0.59 12.87
N TYR A 97 11.68 -1.69 12.48
CA TYR A 97 11.30 -3.03 12.93
C TYR A 97 11.47 -3.20 14.45
N ASP A 98 12.50 -2.63 15.06
CA ASP A 98 12.72 -2.67 16.50
C ASP A 98 11.65 -1.91 17.29
N LYS A 99 11.22 -0.74 16.78
CA LYS A 99 10.07 0.00 17.33
C LYS A 99 8.79 -0.82 17.26
N PHE A 100 8.53 -1.45 16.12
CA PHE A 100 7.38 -2.32 15.91
C PHE A 100 7.36 -3.50 16.91
N LYS A 101 8.47 -4.22 17.09
CA LYS A 101 8.57 -5.31 18.06
C LYS A 101 8.28 -4.85 19.49
N THR A 102 8.75 -3.66 19.85
CA THR A 102 8.48 -3.06 21.17
C THR A 102 6.98 -2.80 21.36
N LEU A 103 6.32 -2.27 20.32
CA LEU A 103 4.87 -2.05 20.31
C LEU A 103 4.09 -3.36 20.50
N LEU A 104 4.49 -4.44 19.82
CA LEU A 104 3.84 -5.74 19.98
C LEU A 104 3.99 -6.32 21.39
N LYS A 105 5.20 -6.21 21.97
CA LYS A 105 5.44 -6.66 23.34
C LYS A 105 4.54 -5.92 24.33
N LYS A 106 4.38 -4.61 24.17
CA LYS A 106 3.48 -3.79 25.00
C LYS A 106 2.03 -4.25 24.86
N LYS A 107 1.51 -4.39 23.63
CA LYS A 107 0.13 -4.86 23.38
C LYS A 107 -0.14 -6.25 23.93
N LYS A 108 0.83 -7.17 23.84
CA LYS A 108 0.71 -8.51 24.42
C LYS A 108 0.60 -8.47 25.94
N ASN A 109 1.30 -7.55 26.59
CA ASN A 109 1.24 -7.38 28.04
C ASN A 109 -0.08 -6.72 28.47
N GLU A 110 -0.62 -5.79 27.68
CA GLU A 110 -1.94 -5.18 27.92
C GLU A 110 -3.07 -6.21 27.84
N LYS A 111 -3.04 -7.12 26.86
CA LYS A 111 -4.04 -8.20 26.72
C LYS A 111 -4.01 -9.25 27.85
N LYS A 112 -2.94 -9.28 28.65
CA LYS A 112 -2.76 -10.24 29.75
C LYS A 112 -3.17 -9.69 31.11
N LYS A 113 -3.44 -8.38 31.19
CA LYS A 113 -3.96 -7.71 32.38
C LYS A 113 -5.48 -7.70 32.31
#